data_AF-A0A963RLS1-F1
#
_entry.id   AF-A0A963RLS1-F1
#
_cell.length_a   1.000
_cell.length_b   1.000
_cell.length_c   1.000
_cell.angle_alpha   90.00
_cell.angle_beta   90.00
_cell.angle_gamma   90.00
#
_symmetry.space_group_name_H-M   'P 1'
#
loop_
_entity.id
_entity.type
_entity.pdbx_description
1 polymer ?
#
loop_
_entity_poly.entity_id
_entity_poly.type
_entity_poly.pdbx_seq_one_letter_code
_entity_poly.pdbx_strand_id
1 'polypeptide(L)'
;LLDVIARLLPNPTEGNPPDFLNGEGADAELMHATPDPAAHVLGHVFKISIDPYVGKLGYVRVHQGTISPGTQLYVGDGRKPFKVGHLYFQQGKNHMEVPSAGPGDLCAIGKIDELHFDAVLHDAAEDDHIHLKPLPFPEPVHGIAISPQRRGDEQRMWEIVGKLVAEDPCLKLEHVAQTNETIVYGLGELHLRILLERLRDVYKFEVETHPPRIAYRETITQNAAAQYRHKKQSGGAGQFGEVHLRIEPLPRGTGFEFVDQVKGGTIPGQFMPAVAKGVREALAEGVI
;
A
#
# COMPACT_ATOMS: atom_id res chain seq x y z
N LEU A 1 8.77 -31.86 -27.73
CA LEU A 1 8.31 -30.55 -27.20
C LEU A 1 9.49 -29.60 -27.00
N LEU A 2 10.53 -29.97 -26.25
CA LEU A 2 11.73 -29.12 -26.06
C LEU A 2 12.40 -28.71 -27.38
N ASP A 3 12.53 -29.62 -28.34
CA ASP A 3 13.08 -29.28 -29.68
C ASP A 3 12.22 -28.29 -30.45
N VAL A 4 10.91 -28.31 -30.23
CA VAL A 4 9.96 -27.38 -30.86
C VAL A 4 10.12 -25.99 -30.24
N ILE A 5 10.22 -25.93 -28.90
CA ILE A 5 10.48 -24.71 -28.14
C ILE A 5 11.79 -24.06 -28.61
N ALA A 6 12.88 -24.83 -28.67
CA ALA A 6 14.19 -24.31 -29.07
C ALA A 6 14.25 -23.81 -30.52
N ARG A 7 13.37 -24.30 -31.40
CA ARG A 7 13.35 -23.92 -32.82
C ARG A 7 12.35 -22.82 -33.17
N LEU A 8 11.26 -22.70 -32.42
CA LEU A 8 10.12 -21.86 -32.81
C LEU A 8 9.78 -20.73 -31.84
N LEU A 9 10.22 -20.78 -30.58
CA LEU A 9 9.98 -19.66 -29.66
C LEU A 9 10.96 -18.52 -29.92
N PRO A 10 10.50 -17.27 -29.76
CA PRO A 10 11.36 -16.11 -29.97
C PRO A 10 12.48 -16.07 -28.94
N ASN A 11 13.66 -15.67 -29.39
CA ASN A 11 14.72 -15.29 -28.47
C ASN A 11 14.45 -13.88 -27.88
N PRO A 12 15.15 -13.47 -26.82
CA PRO A 12 14.99 -12.14 -26.24
C PRO A 12 15.23 -10.97 -27.20
N THR A 13 15.97 -11.18 -28.29
CA THR A 13 16.24 -10.16 -29.33
C THR A 13 15.15 -10.05 -30.39
N GLU A 14 14.30 -11.07 -30.54
CA GLU A 14 13.17 -11.13 -31.48
C GLU A 14 11.85 -10.70 -30.84
N GLY A 15 11.81 -10.60 -29.51
CA GLY A 15 10.64 -10.14 -28.77
C GLY A 15 10.40 -8.64 -28.93
N ASN A 16 9.15 -8.23 -28.73
CA ASN A 16 8.83 -6.80 -28.63
C ASN A 16 9.54 -6.21 -27.39
N PRO A 17 10.26 -5.08 -27.53
CA PRO A 17 10.84 -4.42 -26.38
C PRO A 17 9.73 -3.96 -25.43
N PRO A 18 9.92 -4.03 -24.11
CA PRO A 18 8.99 -3.43 -23.17
C PRO A 18 8.93 -1.90 -23.35
N ASP A 19 7.78 -1.33 -23.03
CA ASP A 19 7.59 0.11 -22.96
C ASP A 19 8.06 0.61 -21.58
N PHE A 20 9.19 1.28 -21.54
CA PHE A 20 9.60 2.09 -20.40
C PHE A 20 9.13 3.53 -20.61
N LEU A 21 8.90 4.23 -19.51
CA LEU A 21 8.54 5.64 -19.46
C LEU A 21 9.63 6.37 -18.70
N ASN A 22 10.17 7.44 -19.28
CA ASN A 22 11.09 8.35 -18.61
C ASN A 22 10.31 9.60 -18.19
N GLY A 23 10.15 9.80 -16.88
CA GLY A 23 9.35 10.87 -16.28
C GLY A 23 7.98 10.40 -15.77
N GLU A 24 7.30 11.27 -15.03
CA GLU A 24 5.98 11.01 -14.45
C GLU A 24 4.86 11.76 -15.18
N GLY A 25 3.68 11.13 -15.30
CA GLY A 25 2.46 11.79 -15.74
C GLY A 25 2.32 11.94 -17.27
N ALA A 26 1.73 13.06 -17.70
CA ALA A 26 1.38 13.29 -19.12
C ALA A 26 2.61 13.62 -20.00
N ASP A 27 3.72 14.03 -19.37
CA ASP A 27 4.97 14.42 -20.05
C ASP A 27 5.98 13.27 -20.12
N ALA A 28 5.60 12.05 -19.70
CA ALA A 28 6.48 10.89 -19.72
C ALA A 28 6.82 10.47 -21.16
N GLU A 29 8.12 10.39 -21.46
CA GLU A 29 8.61 10.00 -22.77
C GLU A 29 8.76 8.48 -22.86
N LEU A 30 8.31 7.90 -23.97
CA LEU A 30 8.41 6.47 -24.19
C LEU A 30 9.84 6.09 -24.58
N MET A 31 10.44 5.23 -23.77
CA MET A 31 11.79 4.71 -23.95
C MET A 31 11.74 3.21 -24.22
N HIS A 32 12.55 2.76 -25.17
CA HIS A 32 12.74 1.34 -25.43
C HIS A 32 14.14 0.92 -24.98
N ALA A 33 14.19 -0.18 -24.21
CA ALA A 33 15.45 -0.79 -23.85
C ALA A 33 16.13 -1.40 -25.07
N THR A 34 17.43 -1.18 -25.21
CA THR A 34 18.24 -1.83 -26.25
C THR A 34 19.02 -2.98 -25.61
N PRO A 35 19.02 -4.19 -26.20
CA PRO A 35 19.72 -5.34 -25.61
C PRO A 35 21.23 -5.26 -25.85
N ASP A 36 21.88 -4.21 -25.34
CA ASP A 36 23.33 -4.02 -25.38
C ASP A 36 23.94 -4.31 -23.99
N PRO A 37 24.83 -5.31 -23.86
CA PRO A 37 25.50 -5.63 -22.60
C PRO A 37 26.41 -4.51 -22.05
N ALA A 38 26.87 -3.59 -22.90
CA ALA A 38 27.79 -2.51 -22.53
C ALA A 38 27.09 -1.20 -22.18
N ALA A 39 25.78 -1.10 -22.44
CA ALA A 39 24.99 0.07 -22.09
C ALA A 39 24.60 0.08 -20.60
N HIS A 40 23.99 1.18 -20.15
CA HIS A 40 23.50 1.34 -18.79
C HIS A 40 22.58 0.20 -18.37
N VAL A 41 22.74 -0.30 -17.14
CA VAL A 41 21.92 -1.38 -16.63
C VAL A 41 20.46 -0.94 -16.58
N LEU A 42 19.58 -1.74 -17.18
CA LEU A 42 18.14 -1.61 -17.02
C LEU A 42 17.56 -2.99 -16.72
N GLY A 43 17.21 -3.20 -15.45
CA GLY A 43 16.57 -4.42 -14.95
C GLY A 43 15.13 -4.16 -14.53
N HIS A 44 14.26 -5.16 -14.67
CA HIS A 44 12.87 -5.07 -14.21
C HIS A 44 12.56 -6.18 -13.20
N VAL A 45 12.09 -5.80 -12.01
CA VAL A 45 11.68 -6.73 -10.95
C VAL A 45 10.26 -7.21 -11.21
N PHE A 46 10.11 -8.37 -11.86
CA PHE A 46 8.79 -8.91 -12.21
C PHE A 46 8.18 -9.82 -11.13
N LYS A 47 8.98 -10.26 -10.15
CA LYS A 47 8.48 -11.10 -9.05
C LYS A 47 9.31 -10.90 -7.80
N ILE A 48 8.63 -10.89 -6.66
CA ILE A 48 9.27 -10.93 -5.35
C ILE A 48 8.88 -12.22 -4.65
N SER A 49 9.80 -12.78 -3.89
CA SER A 49 9.54 -13.89 -3.00
C SER A 49 10.12 -13.53 -1.64
N ILE A 50 9.25 -13.45 -0.63
CA ILE A 50 9.68 -13.18 0.74
C ILE A 50 9.55 -14.47 1.54
N ASP A 51 10.68 -15.14 1.77
CA ASP A 51 10.73 -16.35 2.59
C ASP A 51 11.25 -16.01 4.01
N PRO A 52 10.65 -16.54 5.09
CA PRO A 52 11.11 -16.30 6.46
C PRO A 52 12.57 -16.73 6.73
N TYR A 53 13.08 -17.72 5.99
CA TYR A 53 14.39 -18.32 6.21
C TYR A 53 15.44 -17.77 5.24
N VAL A 54 15.08 -17.60 3.97
CA VAL A 54 16.00 -17.14 2.91
C VAL A 54 16.05 -15.60 2.81
N GLY A 55 15.01 -14.93 3.30
CA GLY A 55 14.83 -13.49 3.20
C GLY A 55 14.13 -13.09 1.90
N LYS A 56 14.28 -11.81 1.53
CA LYS A 56 13.67 -11.23 0.33
C LYS A 56 14.52 -11.52 -0.90
N LEU A 57 13.90 -12.16 -1.89
CA LEU A 57 14.45 -12.42 -3.22
C LEU A 57 13.64 -11.63 -4.24
N GLY A 58 14.31 -10.80 -5.04
CA GLY A 58 13.73 -10.16 -6.21
C GLY A 58 14.17 -10.89 -7.47
N TYR A 59 13.22 -11.33 -8.27
CA TYR A 59 13.46 -11.88 -9.60
C TYR A 59 13.45 -10.74 -10.61
N VAL A 60 14.53 -10.65 -11.36
CA VAL A 60 14.82 -9.53 -12.25
C VAL A 60 14.99 -10.06 -13.67
N ARG A 61 14.37 -9.37 -14.62
CA ARG A 61 14.68 -9.51 -16.04
C ARG A 61 15.62 -8.39 -16.44
N VAL A 62 16.79 -8.74 -16.96
CA VAL A 62 17.74 -7.74 -17.48
C VAL A 62 17.34 -7.41 -18.91
N HIS A 63 17.11 -6.14 -19.19
CA HIS A 63 16.75 -5.66 -20.54
C HIS A 63 17.94 -5.01 -21.25
N GLN A 64 18.78 -4.31 -20.51
CA GLN A 64 19.97 -3.62 -21.00
C GLN A 64 21.08 -3.72 -19.96
N GLY A 65 22.33 -3.69 -20.42
CA GLY A 65 23.50 -3.75 -19.56
C GLY A 65 23.74 -5.14 -18.94
N THR A 66 24.74 -5.22 -18.08
CA THR A 66 25.16 -6.46 -17.43
C THR A 66 25.21 -6.29 -15.91
N ILE A 67 24.51 -7.16 -15.19
CA ILE A 67 24.54 -7.19 -13.73
C ILE A 67 25.57 -8.23 -13.30
N SER A 68 26.53 -7.81 -12.48
CA SER A 68 27.51 -8.70 -11.85
C SER A 68 27.53 -8.53 -10.33
N PRO A 69 27.92 -9.56 -9.55
CA PRO A 69 28.16 -9.41 -8.13
C PRO A 69 29.13 -8.26 -7.85
N GLY A 70 28.71 -7.32 -7.02
CA GLY A 70 29.44 -6.11 -6.67
C GLY A 70 29.03 -4.85 -7.42
N THR A 71 28.20 -4.96 -8.46
CA THR A 71 27.60 -3.82 -9.15
C THR A 71 26.74 -3.01 -8.17
N GLN A 72 26.83 -1.68 -8.24
CA GLN A 72 25.96 -0.78 -7.50
C GLN A 72 24.76 -0.45 -8.38
N LEU A 73 23.57 -0.64 -7.85
CA LEU A 73 22.30 -0.39 -8.53
C LEU A 73 21.38 0.43 -7.62
N TYR A 74 20.44 1.12 -8.23
CA TYR A 74 19.37 1.85 -7.59
C TYR A 74 18.03 1.14 -7.88
N VAL A 75 17.00 1.40 -7.06
CA VAL A 75 15.65 0.81 -7.21
C VAL A 75 14.67 1.93 -7.50
N GLY A 76 14.19 2.06 -8.74
CA GLY A 76 13.27 3.13 -9.18
C GLY A 76 13.76 4.51 -8.75
N ASP A 77 12.89 5.26 -8.06
CA ASP A 77 13.17 6.60 -7.51
C ASP A 77 14.07 6.58 -6.25
N GLY A 78 14.55 5.40 -5.86
CA GLY A 78 15.34 5.20 -4.66
C GLY A 78 16.69 5.92 -4.77
N ARG A 79 16.89 6.96 -3.97
CA ARG A 79 18.15 7.75 -3.95
C ARG A 79 19.37 7.00 -3.41
N LYS A 80 19.16 5.86 -2.76
CA LYS A 80 20.23 5.11 -2.09
C LYS A 80 20.62 3.93 -2.96
N PRO A 81 21.89 3.84 -3.41
CA PRO A 81 22.34 2.66 -4.13
C PRO A 81 22.48 1.48 -3.18
N PHE A 82 22.16 0.29 -3.69
CA PHE A 82 22.48 -0.98 -3.06
C PHE A 82 23.54 -1.72 -3.88
N LYS A 83 24.32 -2.55 -3.21
CA LYS A 83 25.34 -3.38 -3.86
C LYS A 83 24.81 -4.79 -4.06
N VAL A 84 24.87 -5.30 -5.28
CA VAL A 84 24.49 -6.68 -5.59
C VAL A 84 25.48 -7.63 -4.91
N GLY A 85 25.02 -8.42 -3.94
CA GLY A 85 25.87 -9.37 -3.21
C GLY A 85 26.08 -10.67 -3.99
N HIS A 86 24.99 -11.41 -4.18
CA HIS A 86 24.97 -12.67 -4.91
C HIS A 86 23.90 -12.63 -5.99
N LEU A 87 24.20 -13.25 -7.12
CA LEU A 87 23.31 -13.34 -8.27
C LEU A 87 23.01 -14.81 -8.55
N TYR A 88 21.74 -15.16 -8.72
CA TYR A 88 21.31 -16.54 -8.88
C TYR A 88 20.50 -16.75 -10.15
N PHE A 89 20.71 -17.87 -10.83
CA PHE A 89 19.74 -18.44 -11.76
C PHE A 89 18.90 -19.50 -11.05
N GLN A 90 17.59 -19.43 -11.25
CA GLN A 90 16.65 -20.37 -10.65
C GLN A 90 16.56 -21.63 -11.51
N GLN A 91 16.98 -22.76 -10.96
CA GLN A 91 16.80 -24.07 -11.58
C GLN A 91 15.89 -24.94 -10.71
N GLY A 92 14.59 -24.82 -10.92
CA GLY A 92 13.58 -25.47 -10.08
C GLY A 92 13.72 -25.03 -8.62
N LYS A 93 14.07 -25.95 -7.73
CA LYS A 93 14.28 -25.68 -6.30
C LYS A 93 15.69 -25.13 -5.99
N ASN A 94 16.64 -25.27 -6.91
CA ASN A 94 18.03 -24.92 -6.68
C ASN A 94 18.32 -23.48 -7.15
N HIS A 95 19.11 -22.76 -6.35
CA HIS A 95 19.66 -21.46 -6.73
C HIS A 95 21.10 -21.68 -7.19
N MET A 96 21.39 -21.44 -8.47
CA MET A 96 22.73 -21.55 -9.02
C MET A 96 23.37 -20.17 -9.02
N GLU A 97 24.45 -19.99 -8.28
CA GLU A 97 25.18 -18.72 -8.28
C GLU A 97 25.88 -18.51 -9.62
N VAL A 98 25.74 -17.31 -10.19
CA VAL A 98 26.29 -16.95 -11.50
C VAL A 98 27.14 -15.68 -11.42
N PRO A 99 28.22 -15.59 -12.23
CA PRO A 99 29.12 -14.45 -12.18
C PRO A 99 28.56 -13.19 -12.84
N SER A 100 27.58 -13.32 -13.74
CA SER A 100 26.94 -12.19 -14.42
C SER A 100 25.62 -12.61 -15.06
N ALA A 101 24.71 -11.65 -15.25
CA ALA A 101 23.50 -11.76 -16.07
C ALA A 101 23.45 -10.59 -17.07
N GLY A 102 23.25 -10.90 -18.35
CA GLY A 102 23.18 -9.93 -19.43
C GLY A 102 21.76 -9.72 -19.97
N PRO A 103 21.60 -8.93 -21.05
CA PRO A 103 20.30 -8.65 -21.65
C PRO A 103 19.57 -9.92 -22.06
N GLY A 104 18.32 -10.06 -21.61
CA GLY A 104 17.46 -11.21 -21.84
C GLY A 104 17.48 -12.25 -20.72
N ASP A 105 18.46 -12.21 -19.81
CA ASP A 105 18.55 -13.16 -18.71
C ASP A 105 17.52 -12.87 -17.60
N LEU A 106 17.05 -13.95 -16.96
CA LEU A 106 16.21 -13.92 -15.77
C LEU A 106 17.04 -14.36 -14.57
N CYS A 107 17.32 -13.44 -13.66
CA CYS A 107 18.13 -13.68 -12.47
C CYS A 107 17.36 -13.39 -11.19
N ALA A 108 17.89 -13.83 -10.06
CA ALA A 108 17.39 -13.50 -8.73
C ALA A 108 18.48 -12.82 -7.92
N ILE A 109 18.10 -11.73 -7.26
CA ILE A 109 18.94 -10.93 -6.36
C ILE A 109 18.36 -11.06 -4.97
N GLY A 110 19.19 -11.44 -4.00
CA GLY A 110 18.76 -11.64 -2.62
C GLY A 110 19.20 -10.54 -1.66
N LYS A 111 18.50 -10.45 -0.53
CA LYS A 111 18.84 -9.63 0.65
C LYS A 111 18.81 -8.12 0.42
N ILE A 112 17.93 -7.65 -0.47
CA ILE A 112 17.69 -6.22 -0.70
C ILE A 112 16.25 -5.89 -0.28
N ASP A 113 16.11 -5.14 0.81
CA ASP A 113 14.80 -4.82 1.39
C ASP A 113 14.00 -3.83 0.54
N GLU A 114 14.69 -2.97 -0.20
CA GLU A 114 14.13 -1.88 -1.01
C GLU A 114 13.47 -2.37 -2.32
N LEU A 115 13.76 -3.61 -2.78
CA LEU A 115 13.16 -4.19 -3.98
C LEU A 115 11.64 -4.30 -3.83
N HIS A 116 10.86 -3.84 -4.80
CA HIS A 116 9.41 -4.01 -4.82
C HIS A 116 8.96 -4.51 -6.21
N PHE A 117 7.76 -5.06 -6.28
CA PHE A 117 7.20 -5.54 -7.53
C PHE A 117 7.14 -4.37 -8.53
N ASP A 118 7.46 -4.63 -9.79
CA ASP A 118 7.51 -3.66 -10.88
C ASP A 118 8.65 -2.62 -10.81
N ALA A 119 9.54 -2.72 -9.82
CA ALA A 119 10.65 -1.79 -9.71
C ALA A 119 11.63 -1.93 -10.89
N VAL A 120 12.14 -0.80 -11.37
CA VAL A 120 13.21 -0.74 -12.36
C VAL A 120 14.54 -0.61 -11.63
N LEU A 121 15.55 -1.37 -12.05
CA LEU A 121 16.91 -1.32 -11.53
C LEU A 121 17.81 -0.63 -12.55
N HIS A 122 18.57 0.37 -12.08
CA HIS A 122 19.49 1.14 -12.91
C HIS A 122 20.82 1.41 -12.19
N ASP A 123 21.86 1.76 -12.94
CA ASP A 123 23.22 1.99 -12.42
C ASP A 123 23.59 3.46 -12.21
N ALA A 124 22.77 4.39 -12.71
CA ALA A 124 23.00 5.83 -12.66
C ALA A 124 21.87 6.54 -11.91
N ALA A 125 22.21 7.37 -10.93
CA ALA A 125 21.22 8.12 -10.15
C ALA A 125 20.36 9.11 -10.99
N GLU A 126 20.77 9.41 -12.23
CA GLU A 126 20.04 10.26 -13.18
C GLU A 126 18.88 9.52 -13.86
N ASP A 127 18.86 8.19 -13.82
CA ASP A 127 17.82 7.31 -14.37
C ASP A 127 16.70 7.00 -13.36
N ASP A 128 16.61 7.78 -12.27
CA ASP A 128 15.62 7.59 -11.20
C ASP A 128 14.17 7.71 -11.68
N HIS A 129 13.92 8.43 -12.78
CA HIS A 129 12.60 8.64 -13.36
C HIS A 129 12.17 7.56 -14.37
N ILE A 130 12.91 6.46 -14.53
CA ILE A 130 12.56 5.40 -15.46
C ILE A 130 11.64 4.38 -14.79
N HIS A 131 10.42 4.24 -15.32
CA HIS A 131 9.44 3.26 -14.85
C HIS A 131 8.95 2.36 -15.98
N LEU A 132 8.58 1.13 -15.65
CA LEU A 132 7.86 0.30 -16.60
C LEU A 132 6.42 0.81 -16.71
N LYS A 133 5.85 0.76 -17.91
CA LYS A 133 4.41 1.01 -18.10
C LYS A 133 3.60 0.09 -17.18
N PRO A 134 2.73 0.63 -16.30
CA PRO A 134 1.98 -0.17 -15.34
C PRO A 134 1.19 -1.28 -16.01
N LEU A 135 1.31 -2.49 -15.46
CA LEU A 135 0.52 -3.63 -15.91
C LEU A 135 -0.96 -3.45 -15.50
N PRO A 136 -1.93 -3.79 -16.37
CA PRO A 136 -3.35 -3.63 -16.09
C PRO A 136 -3.86 -4.73 -15.14
N PHE A 137 -3.43 -4.68 -13.87
CA PHE A 137 -3.91 -5.60 -12.86
C PHE A 137 -5.38 -5.34 -12.52
N PRO A 138 -6.18 -6.39 -12.30
CA PRO A 138 -7.56 -6.24 -11.85
C PRO A 138 -7.61 -5.70 -10.42
N GLU A 139 -8.58 -4.82 -10.15
CA GLU A 139 -8.83 -4.31 -8.79
C GLU A 139 -9.41 -5.40 -7.88
N PRO A 140 -8.92 -5.55 -6.64
CA PRO A 140 -9.42 -6.54 -5.71
C PRO A 140 -10.78 -6.13 -5.13
N VAL A 141 -11.81 -6.92 -5.44
CA VAL A 141 -13.21 -6.61 -5.07
C VAL A 141 -13.71 -7.35 -3.83
N HIS A 142 -13.08 -8.47 -3.46
CA HIS A 142 -13.55 -9.30 -2.36
C HIS A 142 -12.73 -9.01 -1.11
N GLY A 143 -13.36 -8.46 -0.07
CA GLY A 143 -12.71 -8.09 1.18
C GLY A 143 -13.17 -8.94 2.37
N ILE A 144 -12.23 -9.38 3.20
CA ILE A 144 -12.49 -10.01 4.50
C ILE A 144 -11.81 -9.23 5.61
N ALA A 145 -12.48 -9.07 6.74
CA ALA A 145 -11.84 -8.54 7.92
C ALA A 145 -11.01 -9.66 8.58
N ILE A 146 -9.79 -9.29 8.99
CA ILE A 146 -8.86 -10.19 9.66
C ILE A 146 -8.50 -9.64 11.04
N SER A 147 -8.42 -10.53 12.02
CA SER A 147 -7.94 -10.20 13.36
C SER A 147 -7.04 -11.31 13.90
N PRO A 148 -5.99 -10.98 14.66
CA PRO A 148 -5.14 -12.00 15.24
C PRO A 148 -5.93 -12.79 16.30
N GLN A 149 -5.74 -14.10 16.35
CA GLN A 149 -6.39 -14.94 17.36
C GLN A 149 -5.91 -14.60 18.79
N ARG A 150 -4.68 -14.10 18.91
CA ARG A 150 -4.07 -13.69 20.19
C ARG A 150 -4.03 -12.17 20.30
N ARG A 151 -4.49 -11.65 21.44
CA ARG A 151 -4.39 -10.22 21.77
C ARG A 151 -2.92 -9.82 21.91
N GLY A 152 -2.51 -8.78 21.19
CA GLY A 152 -1.13 -8.26 21.18
C GLY A 152 -0.30 -8.64 19.94
N ASP A 153 -0.78 -9.57 19.10
CA ASP A 153 -0.09 -9.97 17.87
C ASP A 153 -0.48 -9.12 16.64
N GLU A 154 -1.17 -8.00 16.83
CA GLU A 154 -1.64 -7.13 15.73
C GLU A 154 -0.48 -6.57 14.90
N GLN A 155 0.56 -6.04 15.54
CA GLN A 155 1.72 -5.51 14.84
C GLN A 155 2.41 -6.60 13.99
N ARG A 156 2.52 -7.81 14.53
CA ARG A 156 3.09 -8.96 13.82
C ARG A 156 2.23 -9.39 12.64
N MET A 157 0.90 -9.36 12.79
CA MET A 157 -0.04 -9.63 11.68
C MET A 157 0.17 -8.62 10.55
N TRP A 158 0.24 -7.32 10.88
CA TRP A 158 0.49 -6.25 9.91
C TRP A 158 1.80 -6.45 9.15
N GLU A 159 2.88 -6.79 9.85
CA GLU A 159 4.18 -7.06 9.24
C GLU A 159 4.16 -8.28 8.29
N ILE A 160 3.48 -9.36 8.67
CA ILE A 160 3.42 -10.58 7.85
C ILE A 160 2.52 -10.36 6.62
N VAL A 161 1.32 -9.80 6.81
CA VAL A 161 0.38 -9.56 5.71
C VAL A 161 0.94 -8.51 4.76
N GLY A 162 1.65 -7.49 5.27
CA GLY A 162 2.36 -6.52 4.45
C GLY A 162 3.41 -7.17 3.53
N LYS A 163 4.12 -8.20 4.00
CA LYS A 163 5.05 -8.98 3.16
C LYS A 163 4.32 -9.76 2.05
N LEU A 164 3.15 -10.32 2.36
CA LEU A 164 2.34 -11.03 1.36
C LEU A 164 1.77 -10.08 0.30
N VAL A 165 1.32 -8.90 0.70
CA VAL A 165 0.86 -7.85 -0.21
C VAL A 165 1.99 -7.33 -1.09
N ALA A 166 3.22 -7.24 -0.56
CA ALA A 166 4.38 -6.84 -1.36
C ALA A 166 4.79 -7.90 -2.41
N GLU A 167 4.34 -9.15 -2.26
CA GLU A 167 4.60 -10.23 -3.21
C GLU A 167 3.53 -10.32 -4.31
N ASP A 168 2.28 -9.97 -4.01
CA ASP A 168 1.16 -10.02 -4.96
C ASP A 168 0.46 -8.66 -5.09
N PRO A 169 0.59 -7.96 -6.23
CA PRO A 169 -0.02 -6.65 -6.47
C PRO A 169 -1.55 -6.69 -6.51
N CYS A 170 -2.17 -7.87 -6.64
CA CYS A 170 -3.62 -8.05 -6.63
C CYS A 170 -4.18 -8.21 -5.20
N LEU A 171 -3.35 -8.07 -4.17
CA LEU A 171 -3.77 -7.98 -2.78
C LEU A 171 -3.72 -6.55 -2.29
N LYS A 172 -4.71 -6.14 -1.51
CA LYS A 172 -4.71 -4.84 -0.85
C LYS A 172 -5.03 -5.00 0.62
N LEU A 173 -4.24 -4.35 1.46
CA LEU A 173 -4.46 -4.30 2.91
C LEU A 173 -4.90 -2.89 3.28
N GLU A 174 -6.00 -2.80 4.03
CA GLU A 174 -6.59 -1.52 4.44
C GLU A 174 -6.98 -1.56 5.90
N HIS A 175 -6.69 -0.48 6.64
CA HIS A 175 -7.20 -0.29 7.99
C HIS A 175 -8.35 0.71 7.98
N VAL A 176 -9.56 0.24 8.28
CA VAL A 176 -10.75 1.09 8.30
C VAL A 176 -10.88 1.72 9.68
N ALA A 177 -10.49 2.99 9.80
CA ALA A 177 -10.51 3.71 11.07
C ALA A 177 -11.90 3.82 11.70
N GLN A 178 -12.99 3.81 10.91
CA GLN A 178 -14.35 3.90 11.47
C GLN A 178 -14.80 2.63 12.18
N THR A 179 -14.43 1.45 11.68
CA THR A 179 -14.76 0.16 12.31
C THR A 179 -13.62 -0.38 13.18
N ASN A 180 -12.44 0.25 13.09
CA ASN A 180 -11.18 -0.21 13.66
C ASN A 180 -10.86 -1.66 13.24
N GLU A 181 -11.15 -1.99 11.97
CA GLU A 181 -10.92 -3.32 11.41
C GLU A 181 -9.80 -3.28 10.36
N THR A 182 -9.06 -4.37 10.28
CA THR A 182 -8.08 -4.58 9.21
C THR A 182 -8.72 -5.46 8.16
N ILE A 183 -8.82 -4.97 6.93
CA ILE A 183 -9.46 -5.66 5.80
C ILE A 183 -8.40 -6.04 4.79
N VAL A 184 -8.41 -7.29 4.36
CA VAL A 184 -7.64 -7.78 3.22
C VAL A 184 -8.58 -7.95 2.04
N TYR A 185 -8.25 -7.31 0.93
CA TYR A 185 -8.92 -7.47 -0.34
C TYR A 185 -8.11 -8.36 -1.27
N GLY A 186 -8.82 -9.21 -2.01
CA GLY A 186 -8.28 -10.02 -3.09
C GLY A 186 -9.28 -10.12 -4.24
N LEU A 187 -8.86 -10.81 -5.29
CA LEU A 187 -9.67 -10.98 -6.51
C LEU A 187 -10.92 -11.86 -6.30
N GLY A 188 -10.90 -12.72 -5.29
CA GLY A 188 -12.03 -13.62 -4.98
C GLY A 188 -11.76 -14.50 -3.77
N GLU A 189 -12.75 -15.32 -3.42
CA GLU A 189 -12.70 -16.18 -2.22
C GLU A 189 -11.51 -17.15 -2.24
N LEU A 190 -11.25 -17.80 -3.38
CA LEU A 190 -10.13 -18.73 -3.51
C LEU A 190 -8.78 -18.04 -3.27
N HIS A 191 -8.61 -16.82 -3.78
CA HIS A 191 -7.38 -16.05 -3.60
C HIS A 191 -7.12 -15.79 -2.12
N LEU A 192 -8.14 -15.29 -1.40
CA LEU A 192 -8.02 -15.06 0.05
C LEU A 192 -7.82 -16.36 0.83
N ARG A 193 -8.44 -17.47 0.42
CA ARG A 193 -8.24 -18.77 1.06
C ARG A 193 -6.77 -19.22 0.98
N ILE A 194 -6.15 -19.10 -0.18
CA ILE A 194 -4.73 -19.43 -0.39
C ILE A 194 -3.84 -18.53 0.49
N LEU A 195 -4.18 -17.25 0.61
CA LEU A 195 -3.48 -16.32 1.50
C LEU A 195 -3.55 -16.77 2.97
N LEU A 196 -4.73 -17.15 3.45
CA LEU A 196 -4.94 -17.65 4.82
C LEU A 196 -4.19 -18.97 5.06
N GLU A 197 -4.20 -19.89 4.10
CA GLU A 197 -3.42 -21.13 4.15
C GLU A 197 -1.92 -20.84 4.21
N ARG A 198 -1.43 -19.87 3.43
CA ARG A 198 -0.02 -19.46 3.46
C ARG A 198 0.39 -18.83 4.79
N LEU A 199 -0.47 -18.00 5.39
CA LEU A 199 -0.26 -17.47 6.75
C LEU A 199 -0.09 -18.58 7.78
N ARG A 200 -0.96 -19.60 7.73
CA ARG A 200 -0.91 -20.74 8.64
C ARG A 200 0.30 -21.65 8.37
N ASP A 201 0.57 -21.98 7.11
CA ASP A 201 1.51 -23.03 6.76
C ASP A 201 2.96 -22.54 6.74
N VAL A 202 3.20 -21.31 6.26
CA VAL A 202 4.54 -20.70 6.17
C VAL A 202 4.88 -19.92 7.42
N TYR A 203 4.00 -19.01 7.86
CA TYR A 203 4.28 -18.11 8.98
C TYR A 203 3.82 -18.63 10.33
N LYS A 204 3.12 -19.78 10.36
CA LYS A 204 2.55 -20.39 11.58
C LYS A 204 1.69 -19.39 12.36
N PHE A 205 0.96 -18.56 11.63
CA PHE A 205 0.13 -17.50 12.19
C PHE A 205 -1.35 -17.76 11.87
N GLU A 206 -2.16 -17.86 12.91
CA GLU A 206 -3.60 -18.06 12.79
C GLU A 206 -4.34 -16.73 12.97
N VAL A 207 -5.25 -16.46 12.04
CA VAL A 207 -6.13 -15.27 12.06
C VAL A 207 -7.58 -15.72 12.09
N GLU A 208 -8.40 -14.97 12.80
CA GLU A 208 -9.84 -15.05 12.71
C GLU A 208 -10.31 -14.16 11.56
N THR A 209 -11.35 -14.62 10.86
CA THR A 209 -11.89 -13.92 9.70
C THR A 209 -13.39 -13.73 9.85
N HIS A 210 -13.89 -12.57 9.44
CA HIS A 210 -15.32 -12.27 9.40
C HIS A 210 -15.65 -11.30 8.27
N PRO A 211 -16.92 -11.23 7.84
CA PRO A 211 -17.35 -10.21 6.89
C PRO A 211 -17.09 -8.80 7.45
N PRO A 212 -16.50 -7.88 6.66
CA PRO A 212 -16.25 -6.51 7.11
C PRO A 212 -17.51 -5.82 7.62
N ARG A 213 -17.39 -5.06 8.72
CA ARG A 213 -18.52 -4.30 9.24
C ARG A 213 -18.81 -3.10 8.35
N ILE A 214 -20.08 -2.79 8.23
CA ILE A 214 -20.54 -1.57 7.55
C ILE A 214 -20.39 -0.42 8.55
N ALA A 215 -19.61 0.60 8.18
CA ALA A 215 -19.51 1.85 8.92
C ALA A 215 -20.81 2.66 8.74
N TYR A 216 -21.83 2.35 9.55
CA TYR A 216 -23.08 3.10 9.58
C TYR A 216 -22.81 4.55 9.98
N ARG A 217 -23.60 5.47 9.41
CA ARG A 217 -23.57 6.89 9.75
C ARG A 217 -24.97 7.32 10.17
N GLU A 218 -25.03 8.13 11.20
CA GLU A 218 -26.27 8.69 11.71
C GLU A 218 -26.48 10.11 11.19
N THR A 219 -27.74 10.46 11.02
CA THR A 219 -28.16 11.83 10.72
C THR A 219 -29.57 12.06 11.22
N ILE A 220 -29.89 13.30 11.56
CA ILE A 220 -31.23 13.71 11.98
C ILE A 220 -32.15 13.87 10.77
N THR A 221 -33.46 13.75 10.99
CA THR A 221 -34.47 13.92 9.93
C THR A 221 -35.28 15.21 10.05
N GLN A 222 -35.31 15.82 11.24
CA GLN A 222 -36.09 17.03 11.55
C GLN A 222 -35.23 18.05 12.30
N ASN A 223 -35.63 19.32 12.20
CA ASN A 223 -34.97 20.42 12.92
C ASN A 223 -35.23 20.29 14.42
N ALA A 224 -34.21 20.56 15.22
CA ALA A 224 -34.32 20.55 16.69
C ALA A 224 -33.61 21.77 17.28
N ALA A 225 -34.10 22.24 18.43
CA ALA A 225 -33.45 23.30 19.20
C ALA A 225 -33.37 22.87 20.67
N ALA A 226 -32.22 23.11 21.29
CA ALA A 226 -31.96 22.77 22.69
C ALA A 226 -31.14 23.87 23.38
N GLN A 227 -31.38 24.04 24.67
CA GLN A 227 -30.62 24.95 25.53
C GLN A 227 -29.97 24.16 26.65
N TYR A 228 -28.70 24.43 26.94
CA TYR A 228 -27.98 23.81 28.04
C TYR A 228 -27.24 24.85 28.85
N ARG A 229 -27.39 24.77 30.18
CA ARG A 229 -26.73 25.66 31.15
C ARG A 229 -25.86 24.84 32.09
N HIS A 230 -24.54 24.95 31.91
CA HIS A 230 -23.54 24.39 32.80
C HIS A 230 -23.22 25.39 33.91
N LYS A 231 -23.49 25.02 35.17
CA LYS A 231 -23.12 25.83 36.35
C LYS A 231 -22.50 24.93 37.41
N LYS A 232 -21.19 25.07 37.65
CA LYS A 232 -20.48 24.35 38.71
C LYS A 232 -19.69 25.35 39.54
N GLN A 233 -20.11 25.53 40.80
CA GLN A 233 -19.41 26.35 41.78
C GLN A 233 -19.11 25.51 43.02
N SER A 234 -17.83 25.20 43.22
CA SER A 234 -17.31 24.64 44.48
C SER A 234 -16.19 25.55 44.96
N GLY A 235 -16.52 26.55 45.78
CA GLY A 235 -15.58 27.32 46.61
C GLY A 235 -14.52 28.20 45.92
N GLY A 236 -14.46 28.27 44.58
CA GLY A 236 -13.45 29.05 43.83
C GLY A 236 -13.94 29.58 42.48
N ALA A 237 -13.03 29.80 41.53
CA ALA A 237 -13.37 30.21 40.15
C ALA A 237 -14.35 29.21 39.53
N GLY A 238 -15.62 29.62 39.45
CA GLY A 238 -16.71 28.76 38.98
C GLY A 238 -16.66 28.55 37.47
N GLN A 239 -17.19 27.41 37.03
CA GLN A 239 -17.46 27.17 35.61
C GLN A 239 -18.91 27.57 35.32
N PHE A 240 -19.10 28.45 34.35
CA PHE A 240 -20.41 28.87 33.86
C PHE A 240 -20.40 28.89 32.33
N GLY A 241 -21.42 28.27 31.73
CA GLY A 241 -21.65 28.34 30.29
C GLY A 241 -23.11 28.07 29.98
N GLU A 242 -23.71 28.89 29.14
CA GLU A 242 -25.06 28.68 28.63
C GLU A 242 -25.04 28.76 27.11
N VAL A 243 -25.52 27.71 26.45
CA VAL A 243 -25.50 27.61 24.99
C VAL A 243 -26.86 27.19 24.49
N HIS A 244 -27.34 27.88 23.46
CA HIS A 244 -28.56 27.58 22.74
C HIS A 244 -28.16 27.11 21.34
N LEU A 245 -28.46 25.85 21.02
CA LEU A 245 -28.11 25.23 19.74
C LEU A 245 -29.37 24.93 18.94
N ARG A 246 -29.30 25.21 17.65
CA ARG A 246 -30.29 24.77 16.66
C ARG A 246 -29.59 23.87 15.66
N ILE A 247 -30.18 22.71 15.40
CA ILE A 247 -29.62 21.69 14.52
C ILE A 247 -30.64 21.43 13.40
N GLU A 248 -30.17 21.43 12.16
CA GLU A 248 -30.97 21.24 10.95
C GLU A 248 -30.30 20.18 10.07
N PRO A 249 -31.06 19.29 9.41
CA PRO A 249 -30.51 18.30 8.51
C PRO A 249 -30.02 18.97 7.21
N LEU A 250 -28.85 18.53 6.74
CA LEU A 250 -28.30 18.95 5.44
C LEU A 250 -28.49 17.84 4.39
N PRO A 251 -28.43 18.19 3.08
CA PRO A 251 -28.39 17.18 2.03
C PRO A 251 -27.26 16.16 2.27
N ARG A 252 -27.49 14.90 1.90
CA ARG A 252 -26.49 13.84 2.05
C ARG A 252 -25.22 14.22 1.28
N GLY A 253 -24.07 14.08 1.93
CA GLY A 253 -22.76 14.43 1.37
C GLY A 253 -22.27 15.84 1.70
N THR A 254 -23.10 16.69 2.32
CA THR A 254 -22.71 18.07 2.71
C THR A 254 -21.77 18.10 3.93
N GLY A 255 -21.84 17.07 4.78
CA GLY A 255 -20.99 16.96 5.97
C GLY A 255 -21.54 17.76 7.15
N PHE A 256 -20.65 18.51 7.82
CA PHE A 256 -20.95 19.29 9.03
C PHE A 256 -20.71 20.77 8.78
N GLU A 257 -21.68 21.60 9.14
CA GLU A 257 -21.60 23.06 9.07
C GLU A 257 -21.87 23.65 10.46
N PHE A 258 -21.05 24.62 10.87
CA PHE A 258 -21.23 25.36 12.11
C PHE A 258 -21.43 26.84 11.79
N VAL A 259 -22.60 27.38 12.12
CA VAL A 259 -22.97 28.78 11.88
C VAL A 259 -23.12 29.51 13.21
N ASP A 260 -22.30 30.55 13.42
CA ASP A 260 -22.43 31.44 14.57
C ASP A 260 -23.53 32.49 14.31
N GLN A 261 -24.61 32.45 15.09
CA GLN A 261 -25.71 33.43 15.07
C GLN A 261 -25.80 34.26 16.36
N VAL A 262 -24.72 34.32 17.17
CA VAL A 262 -24.71 35.06 18.43
C VAL A 262 -24.79 36.56 18.16
N LYS A 263 -25.84 37.21 18.66
CA LYS A 263 -26.03 38.66 18.58
C LYS A 263 -25.60 39.34 19.89
N GLY A 264 -24.95 40.50 19.78
CA GLY A 264 -24.63 41.35 20.93
C GLY A 264 -23.48 40.87 21.83
N GLY A 265 -22.69 39.88 21.39
CA GLY A 265 -21.52 39.41 22.15
C GLY A 265 -21.86 38.66 23.44
N THR A 266 -23.09 38.15 23.57
CA THR A 266 -23.59 37.41 24.74
C THR A 266 -22.74 36.17 25.06
N ILE A 267 -22.09 35.60 24.04
CA ILE A 267 -20.98 34.66 24.21
C ILE A 267 -19.73 35.33 23.60
N PRO A 268 -18.63 35.49 24.36
CA PRO A 268 -17.39 36.02 23.81
C PRO A 268 -16.87 35.13 22.67
N GLY A 269 -16.52 35.73 21.53
CA GLY A 269 -16.06 35.00 20.33
C GLY A 269 -14.82 34.12 20.58
N GLN A 270 -14.04 34.40 21.63
CA GLN A 270 -12.91 33.57 22.06
C GLN A 270 -13.33 32.15 22.46
N PHE A 271 -14.58 31.94 22.89
CA PHE A 271 -15.09 30.62 23.27
C PHE A 271 -15.76 29.87 22.11
N MET A 272 -16.03 30.51 20.96
CA MET A 272 -16.66 29.84 19.81
C MET A 272 -15.87 28.66 19.25
N PRO A 273 -14.53 28.73 19.09
CA PRO A 273 -13.75 27.58 18.66
C PRO A 273 -13.88 26.37 19.61
N ALA A 274 -13.98 26.63 20.92
CA ALA A 274 -14.17 25.58 21.92
C ALA A 274 -15.57 24.96 21.84
N VAL A 275 -16.61 25.77 21.63
CA VAL A 275 -17.98 25.28 21.43
C VAL A 275 -18.07 24.44 20.15
N ALA A 276 -17.55 24.94 19.02
CA ALA A 276 -17.55 24.23 17.75
C ALA A 276 -16.78 22.90 17.83
N LYS A 277 -15.65 22.88 18.56
CA LYS A 277 -14.90 21.66 18.84
C LYS A 277 -15.74 20.66 19.65
N GLY A 278 -16.40 21.11 20.71
CA GLY A 278 -17.26 20.24 21.53
C GLY A 278 -18.44 19.65 20.75
N VAL A 279 -19.05 20.42 19.85
CA VAL A 279 -20.11 19.90 18.94
C VAL A 279 -19.53 18.85 17.99
N ARG A 280 -18.34 19.08 17.43
CA ARG A 280 -17.70 18.12 16.53
C ARG A 280 -17.29 16.82 17.24
N GLU A 281 -16.83 16.92 18.49
CA GLU A 281 -16.54 15.75 19.33
C GLU A 281 -17.83 14.98 19.66
N ALA A 282 -18.90 15.67 20.00
CA ALA A 282 -20.20 15.03 20.25
C ALA A 282 -20.79 14.34 19.00
N LEU A 283 -20.48 14.82 17.79
CA LEU A 283 -20.89 14.17 16.53
C LEU A 283 -20.07 12.93 16.18
N ALA A 284 -18.94 12.70 16.85
CA ALA A 284 -18.13 11.50 16.64
C ALA A 284 -18.78 10.24 17.23
N GLU A 285 -19.60 10.42 18.27
CA GLU A 285 -20.41 9.35 18.86
C GLU A 285 -21.87 9.51 18.42
N GLY A 286 -22.43 8.46 17.83
CA GLY A 286 -23.85 8.38 17.52
C GLY A 286 -24.72 8.35 18.77
N VAL A 287 -26.02 8.59 18.62
CA VAL A 287 -26.98 8.47 19.73
C VAL A 287 -27.54 7.03 19.80
N ILE A 288 -27.32 6.22 18.76
CA ILE A 288 -27.82 4.85 18.61
C ILE A 288 -26.68 3.84 18.87
#